data_AF-A0A9W8BG91-F1
#
_entry.id   AF-A0A9W8BG91-F1
#
_cell.length_a   1.000
_cell.length_b   1.000
_cell.length_c   1.000
_cell.angle_alpha   90.00
_cell.angle_beta   90.00
_cell.angle_gamma   90.00
#
_symmetry.space_group_name_H-M   'P 1'
#
loop_
_entity.id
_entity.type
_entity.pdbx_description
1 polymer ?
#
loop_
_entity_poly.entity_id
_entity_poly.type
_entity_poly.pdbx_seq_one_letter_code
_entity_poly.pdbx_strand_id
1 'polypeptide(L)'
;MDDLEWTAEMQYAAAIAAPTPAAVSTRTLPTYGMSGDDRCRTDGHYSSGETSRVCGSPPKAPSEQAAAYINTGIIASEKPRDASMPTHETVEDLEITRTRRIWSAITWSLTWWIPSPFLNWCGRMQRPDVRMAWREKVAICIIIFFIWCVLLFIIIGLGLLLCPREYVWTMSDVAGHNSEKDAYIAMRGRVYDVTQYLNQKHGVPSFIASKDLMLMYAGQDVNASFPIAIRTACPSLVSQKSDPKYSMYLTVADVTALQTFPYTHKVGTMQSSKELSDQAFYTKYVLPTLSLFKKGDVVWDYDWVNSMHKDQGKYWRIINKEVYNLEDYFATIGYPGNTESKWHFLSNHIENIFDDKGAGSTDITSEWERIPWSDKEHQTNYNCMKNLFYVGKVDDRHGIRCLFTNYMLLAFACVLMTIVLVKFLAALQFGNKKRPVPSSKFVLCQVPCYTEDEASLVKTIDSLAGLDYDDKHKLMFIICDGNIVGSGNDRSTPRIVLDILGVDP
;
A
#
# COMPACT_ATOMS: atom_id res chain seq x y z
N MET A 1 -29.23 21.68 -1.09
CA MET A 1 -29.79 20.33 -0.81
C MET A 1 -28.69 19.38 -1.15
N ASP A 2 -28.41 18.41 -0.27
CA ASP A 2 -27.34 17.39 -0.31
C ASP A 2 -26.25 17.54 0.76
N ASP A 3 -26.67 17.67 2.02
CA ASP A 3 -25.83 17.55 3.23
C ASP A 3 -26.39 16.47 4.22
N LEU A 4 -27.16 15.49 3.72
CA LEU A 4 -27.96 14.60 4.60
C LEU A 4 -27.72 13.09 4.47
N GLU A 5 -26.82 12.62 3.61
CA GLU A 5 -26.56 11.16 3.49
C GLU A 5 -25.41 10.62 4.36
N TRP A 6 -24.59 11.47 4.99
CA TRP A 6 -23.43 11.02 5.78
C TRP A 6 -23.71 10.70 7.25
N THR A 7 -24.94 10.89 7.75
CA THR A 7 -25.25 10.74 9.19
C THR A 7 -25.97 9.44 9.58
N ALA A 8 -26.41 8.63 8.62
CA ALA A 8 -27.21 7.43 8.90
C ALA A 8 -26.39 6.17 9.22
N GLU A 9 -25.13 6.05 8.78
CA GLU A 9 -24.33 4.84 9.02
C GLU A 9 -23.64 4.78 10.40
N MET A 10 -23.53 5.91 11.12
CA MET A 10 -22.88 5.93 12.45
C MET A 10 -23.79 5.46 13.61
N GLN A 11 -25.11 5.34 13.41
CA GLN A 11 -26.02 4.92 14.49
C GLN A 11 -26.17 3.40 14.62
N TYR A 12 -25.76 2.60 13.62
CA TYR A 12 -25.89 1.14 13.67
C TYR A 12 -24.72 0.43 14.38
N ALA A 13 -23.57 1.08 14.56
CA ALA A 13 -22.38 0.48 15.17
C ALA A 13 -22.31 0.60 16.70
N ALA A 14 -23.17 1.40 17.33
CA ALA A 14 -23.13 1.67 18.78
C ALA A 14 -24.01 0.74 19.64
N ALA A 15 -24.74 -0.21 19.04
CA ALA A 15 -25.74 -1.02 19.75
C ALA A 15 -25.27 -2.42 20.20
N ILE A 16 -24.00 -2.80 20.00
CA ILE A 16 -23.52 -4.20 20.25
C ILE A 16 -22.73 -4.34 21.57
N ALA A 17 -22.52 -3.29 22.36
CA ALA A 17 -21.74 -3.38 23.60
C ALA A 17 -22.44 -2.78 24.82
N ALA A 18 -23.46 -3.46 25.34
CA ALA A 18 -23.96 -3.24 26.69
C ALA A 18 -24.29 -4.59 27.35
N PRO A 19 -23.61 -4.99 28.46
CA PRO A 19 -24.03 -6.16 29.23
C PRO A 19 -25.12 -5.74 30.23
N THR A 20 -26.26 -6.41 30.21
CA THR A 20 -27.25 -6.40 31.30
C THR A 20 -27.20 -7.71 32.11
N PRO A 21 -27.50 -7.70 33.42
CA PRO A 21 -27.21 -8.80 34.34
C PRO A 21 -28.44 -9.67 34.66
N ALA A 22 -28.24 -10.98 34.85
CA ALA A 22 -29.01 -11.94 35.68
C ALA A 22 -28.52 -13.37 35.33
N ALA A 23 -28.56 -14.43 36.16
CA ALA A 23 -29.28 -14.69 37.39
C ALA A 23 -28.53 -15.75 38.24
N VAL A 24 -28.78 -15.68 39.55
CA VAL A 24 -28.49 -16.69 40.57
C VAL A 24 -29.31 -17.97 40.30
N SER A 25 -28.68 -19.14 40.45
CA SER A 25 -29.41 -20.38 40.71
C SER A 25 -28.61 -21.31 41.64
N THR A 26 -29.23 -21.62 42.77
CA THR A 26 -28.83 -22.52 43.85
C THR A 26 -29.21 -23.98 43.60
N ARG A 27 -28.51 -24.89 44.32
CA ARG A 27 -28.73 -26.35 44.57
C ARG A 27 -27.90 -27.27 43.65
N THR A 28 -27.26 -28.36 44.09
CA THR A 28 -27.16 -29.12 45.37
C THR A 28 -26.01 -30.14 45.19
N LEU A 29 -25.28 -30.47 46.26
CA LEU A 29 -24.38 -31.64 46.37
C LEU A 29 -25.14 -32.98 46.24
N PRO A 30 -24.51 -34.10 45.84
CA PRO A 30 -23.93 -35.01 46.86
C PRO A 30 -22.65 -35.82 46.48
N THR A 31 -21.87 -36.09 47.53
CA THR A 31 -21.15 -37.33 47.96
C THR A 31 -20.01 -37.99 47.16
N TYR A 32 -18.82 -37.89 47.77
CA TYR A 32 -17.79 -38.89 48.11
C TYR A 32 -17.77 -40.30 47.47
N GLY A 33 -16.57 -40.71 47.03
CA GLY A 33 -16.14 -42.10 46.87
C GLY A 33 -14.61 -42.20 46.70
N MET A 34 -13.92 -42.70 47.73
CA MET A 34 -12.48 -43.07 47.71
C MET A 34 -12.26 -44.44 47.07
N SER A 35 -11.22 -44.58 46.24
CA SER A 35 -10.34 -45.77 46.05
C SER A 35 -9.33 -45.37 44.95
N GLY A 36 -8.00 -45.57 45.00
CA GLY A 36 -7.22 -46.68 45.53
C GLY A 36 -6.45 -47.34 44.38
N ASP A 37 -5.12 -47.40 44.51
CA ASP A 37 -4.14 -48.28 43.84
C ASP A 37 -3.57 -47.98 42.43
N ASP A 38 -2.28 -47.59 42.48
CA ASP A 38 -1.11 -48.28 41.89
C ASP A 38 -1.33 -49.49 40.97
N ARG A 39 -0.70 -49.45 39.78
CA ARG A 39 0.33 -50.45 39.38
C ARG A 39 0.98 -50.19 38.01
N CYS A 40 2.31 -50.28 38.03
CA CYS A 40 3.16 -50.65 36.89
C CYS A 40 2.66 -51.92 36.19
N ARG A 41 2.81 -51.96 34.85
CA ARG A 41 2.82 -53.22 34.10
C ARG A 41 3.83 -53.16 32.95
N THR A 42 4.93 -53.87 33.15
CA THR A 42 5.78 -54.44 32.10
C THR A 42 5.06 -55.63 31.47
N ASP A 43 5.20 -55.82 30.16
CA ASP A 43 5.23 -57.14 29.54
C ASP A 43 6.06 -57.04 28.24
N GLY A 44 7.11 -57.86 28.16
CA GLY A 44 7.98 -57.99 27.00
C GLY A 44 7.60 -59.19 26.13
N HIS A 45 8.11 -59.21 24.90
CA HIS A 45 8.35 -60.45 24.17
C HIS A 45 9.60 -60.35 23.28
N TYR A 46 10.34 -61.44 23.33
CA TYR A 46 11.70 -61.73 22.83
C TYR A 46 11.68 -62.23 21.38
N SER A 47 12.69 -61.91 20.57
CA SER A 47 13.48 -62.91 19.79
C SER A 47 14.71 -62.32 19.09
N SER A 48 15.87 -62.69 19.61
CA SER A 48 17.13 -63.13 18.95
C SER A 48 17.66 -62.46 17.68
N GLY A 49 18.89 -61.91 17.81
CA GLY A 49 19.82 -61.62 16.71
C GLY A 49 21.14 -61.10 17.25
N GLU A 50 22.06 -62.00 17.56
CA GLU A 50 23.35 -61.75 18.21
C GLU A 50 24.37 -61.15 17.22
N THR A 51 24.81 -59.90 17.45
CA THR A 51 26.11 -59.39 16.98
C THR A 51 26.68 -58.40 17.99
N SER A 52 27.87 -58.73 18.49
CA SER A 52 28.64 -57.96 19.46
C SER A 52 29.23 -56.70 18.82
N ARG A 53 29.07 -55.51 19.43
CA ARG A 53 29.97 -54.34 19.29
C ARG A 53 29.68 -53.22 20.31
N VAL A 54 30.70 -53.02 21.14
CA VAL A 54 31.08 -51.88 21.99
C VAL A 54 30.51 -50.51 21.54
N CYS A 55 29.79 -49.83 22.44
CA CYS A 55 29.45 -48.41 22.29
C CYS A 55 30.59 -47.52 22.80
N GLY A 56 31.18 -46.73 21.88
CA GLY A 56 32.09 -45.64 22.19
C GLY A 56 31.35 -44.34 22.49
N SER A 57 31.88 -43.60 23.44
CA SER A 57 31.52 -42.23 23.85
C SER A 57 32.04 -41.15 22.89
N PRO A 58 31.32 -40.02 22.68
CA PRO A 58 31.88 -38.79 22.10
C PRO A 58 32.14 -37.68 23.17
N PRO A 59 32.87 -36.60 22.83
CA PRO A 59 33.93 -36.04 23.69
C PRO A 59 33.61 -34.72 24.44
N LYS A 60 34.55 -34.38 25.34
CA LYS A 60 34.66 -33.21 26.23
C LYS A 60 34.69 -31.85 25.51
N ALA A 61 34.11 -30.83 26.16
CA ALA A 61 34.52 -29.42 26.06
C ALA A 61 34.88 -28.88 27.47
N PRO A 62 35.84 -27.94 27.62
CA PRO A 62 36.51 -27.69 28.88
C PRO A 62 35.92 -26.54 29.72
N SER A 63 35.85 -26.83 31.02
CA SER A 63 36.08 -26.02 32.24
C SER A 63 36.03 -24.48 32.17
N GLU A 64 35.22 -23.89 33.07
CA GLU A 64 35.79 -23.07 34.15
C GLU A 64 34.91 -23.13 35.40
N GLN A 65 35.58 -23.21 36.55
CA GLN A 65 35.07 -23.70 37.81
C GLN A 65 34.40 -22.60 38.64
N ALA A 66 33.19 -22.87 39.11
CA ALA A 66 32.62 -22.21 40.27
C ALA A 66 33.25 -22.80 41.55
N ALA A 67 33.86 -21.95 42.39
CA ALA A 67 34.14 -22.28 43.78
C ALA A 67 34.07 -21.00 44.63
N ALA A 68 33.26 -21.10 45.68
CA ALA A 68 32.91 -20.08 46.63
C ALA A 68 34.09 -19.64 47.52
N TYR A 69 34.04 -18.40 48.02
CA TYR A 69 34.58 -18.09 49.34
C TYR A 69 33.58 -17.30 50.18
N ILE A 70 33.24 -17.93 51.29
CA ILE A 70 32.56 -17.43 52.47
C ILE A 70 33.40 -16.29 53.07
N ASN A 71 32.75 -15.23 53.58
CA ASN A 71 33.36 -14.48 54.66
C ASN A 71 32.43 -14.46 55.87
N THR A 72 32.96 -15.01 56.97
CA THR A 72 32.35 -15.11 58.28
C THR A 72 32.57 -13.79 59.00
N GLY A 73 31.49 -13.17 59.49
CA GLY A 73 31.62 -12.03 60.40
C GLY A 73 32.16 -12.50 61.75
N ILE A 74 33.39 -12.13 62.07
CA ILE A 74 33.90 -12.12 63.44
C ILE A 74 33.85 -10.68 63.94
N ILE A 75 33.13 -10.48 65.04
CA ILE A 75 33.13 -9.24 65.82
C ILE A 75 34.43 -9.20 66.62
N ALA A 76 35.25 -8.17 66.42
CA ALA A 76 36.27 -7.74 67.37
C ALA A 76 36.17 -6.23 67.56
N SER A 77 35.99 -5.82 68.81
CA SER A 77 35.86 -4.45 69.29
C SER A 77 37.25 -3.82 69.50
N GLU A 78 37.49 -2.62 68.98
CA GLU A 78 38.36 -1.61 69.63
C GLU A 78 38.05 -0.17 69.14
N LYS A 79 38.38 0.80 69.99
CA LYS A 79 37.83 2.18 70.14
C LYS A 79 38.57 3.28 69.30
N PRO A 80 38.15 4.57 69.31
CA PRO A 80 37.98 5.42 68.13
C PRO A 80 39.16 6.36 67.83
N ARG A 81 39.24 6.89 66.59
CA ARG A 81 39.86 8.20 66.31
C ARG A 81 39.11 8.92 65.18
N ASP A 82 38.63 10.11 65.51
CA ASP A 82 38.11 11.10 64.58
C ASP A 82 39.16 11.50 63.55
N ALA A 83 38.80 11.42 62.27
CA ALA A 83 39.35 12.28 61.23
C ALA A 83 38.32 12.37 60.10
N SER A 84 37.68 13.53 60.00
CA SER A 84 36.79 13.92 58.91
C SER A 84 37.47 13.73 57.54
N MET A 85 36.93 12.84 56.72
CA MET A 85 37.19 12.80 55.29
C MET A 85 35.91 13.14 54.52
N PRO A 86 35.97 14.01 53.51
CA PRO A 86 34.81 14.32 52.69
C PRO A 86 34.37 13.05 51.95
N THR A 87 33.08 12.73 52.03
CA THR A 87 32.42 11.71 51.22
C THR A 87 32.63 12.05 49.74
N HIS A 88 33.65 11.44 49.14
CA HIS A 88 33.69 11.30 47.70
C HIS A 88 32.62 10.26 47.36
N GLU A 89 31.46 10.72 46.89
CA GLU A 89 30.55 9.86 46.14
C GLU A 89 31.36 9.35 44.95
N THR A 90 31.80 8.10 45.02
CA THR A 90 32.37 7.39 43.88
C THR A 90 31.24 7.19 42.89
N VAL A 91 31.11 8.13 41.95
CA VAL A 91 30.31 7.91 40.74
C VAL A 91 30.96 6.72 40.04
N GLU A 92 30.33 5.55 40.11
CA GLU A 92 30.75 4.40 39.34
C GLU A 92 30.69 4.76 37.85
N ASP A 93 31.84 4.91 37.21
CA ASP A 93 31.95 5.10 35.77
C ASP A 93 31.51 3.81 35.07
N LEU A 94 30.21 3.69 34.82
CA LEU A 94 29.65 2.59 34.02
C LEU A 94 30.25 2.65 32.61
N GLU A 95 30.81 1.53 32.14
CA GLU A 95 31.38 1.45 30.81
C GLU A 95 30.35 1.81 29.74
N ILE A 96 30.61 2.90 29.00
CA ILE A 96 29.72 3.35 27.92
C ILE A 96 29.70 2.34 26.77
N THR A 97 28.54 1.72 26.55
CA THR A 97 28.34 0.72 25.50
C THR A 97 28.53 1.32 24.10
N ARG A 98 28.95 0.50 23.13
CA ARG A 98 29.10 0.93 21.72
C ARG A 98 27.80 1.50 21.14
N THR A 99 26.67 0.90 21.47
CA THR A 99 25.33 1.37 21.06
C THR A 99 25.06 2.78 21.58
N ARG A 100 25.44 3.07 22.84
CA ARG A 100 25.28 4.41 23.44
C ARG A 100 26.09 5.47 22.70
N ARG A 101 27.33 5.13 22.29
CA ARG A 101 28.20 6.03 21.53
C ARG A 101 27.64 6.33 20.13
N ILE A 102 27.17 5.32 19.42
CA ILE A 102 26.57 5.48 18.08
C ILE A 102 25.29 6.33 18.17
N TRP A 103 24.40 6.02 19.12
CA TRP A 103 23.19 6.82 19.34
C TRP A 103 23.52 8.27 19.68
N SER A 104 24.52 8.50 20.54
CA SER A 104 25.00 9.84 20.83
C SER A 104 25.48 10.56 19.58
N ALA A 105 26.25 9.91 18.69
CA ALA A 105 26.68 10.50 17.43
C ALA A 105 25.49 10.87 16.50
N ILE A 106 24.47 10.00 16.40
CA ILE A 106 23.26 10.26 15.61
C ILE A 106 22.48 11.46 16.16
N THR A 107 22.28 11.52 17.47
CA THR A 107 21.54 12.62 18.11
C THR A 107 22.24 13.97 17.92
N TRP A 108 23.58 13.98 17.98
CA TRP A 108 24.39 15.14 17.65
C TRP A 108 24.30 15.52 16.16
N SER A 109 24.30 14.53 15.26
CA SER A 109 24.14 14.77 13.82
C SER A 109 22.75 15.30 13.45
N LEU A 110 21.67 14.85 14.10
CA LEU A 110 20.31 15.34 13.82
C LEU A 110 20.02 16.71 14.48
N THR A 111 20.67 17.01 15.60
CA THR A 111 20.50 18.28 16.34
C THR A 111 21.65 19.27 16.14
N TRP A 112 22.48 19.06 15.11
CA TRP A 112 23.70 19.83 14.84
C TRP A 112 23.47 21.34 14.69
N TRP A 113 22.34 21.70 14.06
CA TRP A 113 21.85 23.05 13.84
C TRP A 113 21.38 23.78 15.12
N ILE A 114 21.29 23.09 16.26
CA ILE A 114 20.92 23.66 17.55
C ILE A 114 22.17 23.66 18.46
N PRO A 115 22.92 24.78 18.54
CA PRO A 115 24.17 24.83 19.28
C PRO A 115 23.94 24.87 20.80
N SER A 116 24.84 24.25 21.57
CA SER A 116 24.72 24.14 23.04
C SER A 116 24.62 25.47 23.82
N PRO A 117 25.22 26.60 23.37
CA PRO A 117 25.00 27.91 23.99
C PRO A 117 23.54 28.37 23.94
N PHE A 118 22.82 28.05 22.85
CA PHE A 118 21.40 28.38 22.71
C PHE A 118 20.54 27.62 23.72
N LEU A 119 20.85 26.35 24.00
CA LEU A 119 20.17 25.55 25.02
C LEU A 119 20.46 26.02 26.45
N ASN A 120 21.66 26.53 26.70
CA ASN A 120 22.01 27.13 27.99
C ASN A 120 21.28 28.45 28.20
N TRP A 121 21.25 29.32 27.18
CA TRP A 121 20.73 30.68 27.30
C TRP A 121 19.20 30.75 27.19
N CYS A 122 18.61 30.09 26.19
CA CYS A 122 17.17 30.11 25.94
C CYS A 122 16.44 28.98 26.69
N GLY A 123 17.08 27.82 26.87
CA GLY A 123 16.45 26.64 27.48
C GLY A 123 16.66 26.49 28.98
N ARG A 124 17.49 27.33 29.62
CA ARG A 124 17.93 27.21 31.03
C ARG A 124 18.45 25.81 31.41
N MET A 125 18.93 25.03 30.45
CA MET A 125 19.46 23.69 30.68
C MET A 125 20.95 23.75 31.01
N GLN A 126 21.30 24.03 32.27
CA GLN A 126 22.70 24.22 32.66
C GLN A 126 23.52 22.92 32.71
N ARG A 127 22.89 21.80 33.05
CA ARG A 127 23.60 20.53 33.21
C ARG A 127 23.81 19.81 31.87
N PRO A 128 24.99 19.20 31.61
CA PRO A 128 25.30 18.56 30.33
C PRO A 128 24.47 17.30 30.05
N ASP A 129 24.12 16.54 31.08
CA ASP A 129 23.21 15.39 31.06
C ASP A 129 21.79 15.76 30.61
N VAL A 130 21.24 16.86 31.13
CA VAL A 130 19.90 17.38 30.77
C VAL A 130 19.87 17.80 29.30
N ARG A 131 20.94 18.43 28.81
CA ARG A 131 21.05 18.82 27.39
C ARG A 131 21.13 17.61 26.48
N MET A 132 21.87 16.57 26.88
CA MET A 132 21.95 15.34 26.13
C MET A 132 20.59 14.63 26.06
N ALA A 133 19.89 14.52 27.19
CA ALA A 133 18.55 13.93 27.25
C ALA A 133 17.52 14.73 26.41
N TRP A 134 17.66 16.06 26.35
CA TRP A 134 16.83 16.89 25.48
C TRP A 134 17.12 16.64 24.00
N ARG A 135 18.40 16.59 23.60
CA ARG A 135 18.80 16.29 22.21
C ARG A 135 18.29 14.93 21.76
N GLU A 136 18.32 13.93 22.63
CA GLU A 136 17.78 12.60 22.36
C GLU A 136 16.28 12.62 22.06
N LYS A 137 15.49 13.36 22.86
CA LYS A 137 14.05 13.50 22.63
C LYS A 137 13.75 14.18 21.30
N VAL A 138 14.48 15.26 20.99
CA VAL A 138 14.31 15.98 19.71
C VAL A 138 14.72 15.11 18.52
N ALA A 139 15.83 14.38 18.63
CA ALA A 139 16.26 13.45 17.60
C ALA A 139 15.20 12.37 17.31
N ILE A 140 14.55 11.84 18.35
CA ILE A 140 13.41 10.92 18.20
C ILE A 140 12.25 11.60 17.46
N CYS A 141 11.88 12.83 17.82
CA CYS A 141 10.82 13.56 17.11
C CYS A 141 11.15 13.80 15.62
N ILE A 142 12.41 14.13 15.30
CA ILE A 142 12.88 14.31 13.92
C ILE A 142 12.81 12.99 13.13
N ILE A 143 13.25 11.89 13.72
CA ILE A 143 13.18 10.56 13.10
C ILE A 143 11.73 10.17 12.83
N ILE A 144 10.84 10.36 13.80
CA ILE A 144 9.40 10.08 13.64
C ILE A 144 8.82 10.93 12.50
N PHE A 145 9.11 12.23 12.48
CA PHE A 145 8.65 13.12 11.40
C PHE A 145 9.15 12.66 10.02
N PHE A 146 10.43 12.31 9.90
CA PHE A 146 11.01 11.83 8.65
C PHE A 146 10.36 10.52 8.18
N ILE A 147 10.14 9.57 9.09
CA ILE A 147 9.43 8.32 8.79
C ILE A 147 8.00 8.60 8.31
N TRP A 148 7.30 9.55 8.93
CA TRP A 148 5.97 9.99 8.48
C TRP A 148 6.00 10.61 7.08
N CYS A 149 6.98 11.46 6.78
CA CYS A 149 7.15 12.03 5.44
C CYS A 149 7.42 10.95 4.38
N VAL A 150 8.31 10.00 4.69
CA VAL A 150 8.59 8.86 3.80
C VAL A 150 7.34 8.01 3.58
N LEU A 151 6.57 7.74 4.63
CA LEU A 151 5.32 6.99 4.55
C LEU A 151 4.28 7.72 3.67
N LEU A 152 4.09 9.03 3.85
CA LEU A 152 3.20 9.82 3.00
C LEU A 152 3.67 9.84 1.54
N PHE A 153 4.98 9.94 1.30
CA PHE A 153 5.53 9.86 -0.05
C PHE A 153 5.28 8.48 -0.68
N ILE A 154 5.43 7.39 0.07
CA ILE A 154 5.16 6.03 -0.44
C ILE A 154 3.66 5.84 -0.76
N ILE A 155 2.75 6.39 0.04
CA ILE A 155 1.30 6.27 -0.18
C ILE A 155 0.83 7.11 -1.37
N ILE A 156 1.22 8.39 -1.43
CA ILE A 156 0.68 9.35 -2.41
C ILE A 156 1.67 9.60 -3.55
N GLY A 157 2.92 9.90 -3.20
CA GLY A 157 3.95 10.32 -4.15
C GLY A 157 4.38 9.21 -5.12
N LEU A 158 4.56 7.99 -4.62
CA LEU A 158 4.97 6.85 -5.44
C LEU A 158 3.92 6.48 -6.49
N GLY A 159 2.63 6.55 -6.14
CA GLY A 159 1.53 6.34 -7.08
C GLY A 159 1.56 7.33 -8.24
N LEU A 160 1.71 8.63 -7.94
CA LEU A 160 1.79 9.69 -8.95
C LEU A 160 3.07 9.62 -9.79
N LEU A 161 4.18 9.13 -9.21
CA LEU A 161 5.46 8.98 -9.90
C LEU A 161 5.47 7.78 -10.86
N LEU A 162 4.93 6.63 -10.43
CA LEU A 162 4.88 5.42 -11.25
C LEU A 162 3.79 5.48 -12.33
N CYS A 163 2.67 6.15 -12.03
CA CYS A 163 1.53 6.27 -12.92
C CYS A 163 1.10 7.75 -13.01
N PRO A 164 1.70 8.53 -13.92
CA PRO A 164 1.29 9.92 -14.10
C PRO A 164 -0.16 10.00 -14.59
N ARG A 165 -0.84 11.11 -14.28
CA ARG A 165 -2.19 11.33 -14.78
C ARG A 165 -2.14 11.54 -16.29
N GLU A 166 -2.77 10.63 -17.03
CA GLU A 166 -2.95 10.71 -18.47
C GLU A 166 -4.42 10.97 -18.82
N TYR A 167 -4.66 11.79 -19.84
CA TYR A 167 -6.00 12.03 -20.37
C TYR A 167 -6.29 11.01 -21.47
N VAL A 168 -6.74 9.85 -21.07
CA VAL A 168 -7.02 8.70 -21.94
C VAL A 168 -8.43 8.18 -21.74
N TRP A 169 -9.03 7.66 -22.81
CA TRP A 169 -10.43 7.25 -22.85
C TRP A 169 -10.57 5.91 -23.58
N THR A 170 -11.34 4.98 -23.02
CA THR A 170 -11.75 3.78 -23.75
C THR A 170 -12.91 4.09 -24.68
N MET A 171 -13.14 3.27 -25.70
CA MET A 171 -14.32 3.44 -26.56
C MET A 171 -15.64 3.28 -25.78
N SER A 172 -15.66 2.49 -24.70
CA SER A 172 -16.81 2.42 -23.78
C SER A 172 -17.03 3.73 -23.01
N ASP A 173 -15.96 4.40 -22.59
CA ASP A 173 -16.09 5.71 -21.93
C ASP A 173 -16.67 6.73 -22.92
N VAL A 174 -16.13 6.76 -24.16
CA VAL A 174 -16.62 7.64 -25.23
C VAL A 174 -18.11 7.38 -25.51
N ALA A 175 -18.54 6.13 -25.59
CA ALA A 175 -19.94 5.75 -25.83
C ALA A 175 -20.92 6.29 -24.78
N GLY A 176 -20.45 6.55 -23.55
CA GLY A 176 -21.25 7.19 -22.49
C GLY A 176 -21.52 8.68 -22.71
N HIS A 177 -20.73 9.34 -23.57
CA HIS A 177 -20.84 10.77 -23.88
C HIS A 177 -21.61 10.98 -25.19
N ASN A 178 -22.91 10.67 -25.18
CA ASN A 178 -23.78 10.65 -26.36
C ASN A 178 -24.99 11.61 -26.26
N SER A 179 -24.90 12.65 -25.42
CA SER A 179 -26.03 13.56 -25.14
C SER A 179 -25.74 15.00 -25.58
N GLU A 180 -26.77 15.82 -25.77
CA GLU A 180 -26.59 17.21 -26.25
C GLU A 180 -25.71 18.09 -25.36
N LYS A 181 -25.61 17.77 -24.06
CA LYS A 181 -24.80 18.52 -23.09
C LYS A 181 -23.46 17.87 -22.81
N ASP A 182 -23.22 16.70 -23.40
CA ASP A 182 -22.06 15.87 -23.15
C ASP A 182 -21.89 14.89 -24.34
N ALA A 183 -21.25 15.38 -25.40
CA ALA A 183 -21.12 14.70 -26.68
C ALA A 183 -19.66 14.59 -27.11
N TYR A 184 -19.09 13.39 -27.04
CA TYR A 184 -17.73 13.11 -27.49
C TYR A 184 -17.72 12.26 -28.75
N ILE A 185 -16.67 12.38 -29.53
CA ILE A 185 -16.40 11.51 -30.68
C ILE A 185 -14.97 11.01 -30.64
N ALA A 186 -14.75 9.81 -31.16
CA ALA A 186 -13.42 9.28 -31.42
C ALA A 186 -13.07 9.40 -32.90
N MET A 187 -11.86 9.86 -33.21
CA MET A 187 -11.35 9.90 -34.58
C MET A 187 -9.84 9.70 -34.59
N ARG A 188 -9.35 8.71 -35.34
CA ARG A 188 -7.95 8.34 -35.54
C ARG A 188 -7.16 8.29 -34.22
N GLY A 189 -7.70 7.52 -33.28
CA GLY A 189 -7.09 7.28 -31.97
C GLY A 189 -7.06 8.47 -31.02
N ARG A 190 -7.93 9.47 -31.23
CA ARG A 190 -8.07 10.65 -30.36
C ARG A 190 -9.53 10.90 -30.04
N VAL A 191 -9.78 11.47 -28.86
CA VAL A 191 -11.12 11.83 -28.39
C VAL A 191 -11.30 13.34 -28.41
N TYR A 192 -12.45 13.77 -28.92
CA TYR A 192 -12.82 15.16 -29.11
C TYR A 192 -14.17 15.45 -28.44
N ASP A 193 -14.24 16.55 -27.71
CA ASP A 193 -15.48 17.07 -27.12
C ASP A 193 -16.16 18.02 -28.08
N VAL A 194 -17.18 17.50 -28.76
CA VAL A 194 -17.94 18.25 -29.76
C VAL A 194 -19.19 18.89 -29.19
N THR A 195 -19.40 18.86 -27.87
CA THR A 195 -20.61 19.39 -27.21
C THR A 195 -20.93 20.81 -27.64
N GLN A 196 -19.94 21.71 -27.65
CA GLN A 196 -20.13 23.09 -28.11
C GLN A 196 -20.21 23.19 -29.64
N TYR A 197 -19.49 22.30 -30.33
CA TYR A 197 -19.46 22.23 -31.79
C TYR A 197 -20.80 21.77 -32.39
N LEU A 198 -21.63 21.05 -31.63
CA LEU A 198 -22.99 20.66 -32.02
C LEU A 198 -23.89 21.86 -32.40
N ASN A 199 -23.58 23.07 -31.90
CA ASN A 199 -24.32 24.28 -32.26
C ASN A 199 -23.79 24.96 -33.54
N GLN A 200 -22.62 24.55 -34.03
CA GLN A 200 -22.04 25.06 -35.27
C GLN A 200 -22.57 24.26 -36.46
N LYS A 201 -23.36 24.94 -37.30
CA LYS A 201 -23.79 24.37 -38.58
C LYS A 201 -22.61 24.37 -39.54
N HIS A 202 -22.30 23.22 -40.11
CA HIS A 202 -21.32 23.07 -41.18
C HIS A 202 -21.90 22.22 -42.32
N GLY A 203 -21.24 22.24 -43.48
CA GLY A 203 -21.73 21.60 -44.69
C GLY A 203 -22.29 22.59 -45.71
N VAL A 204 -22.96 22.07 -46.73
CA VAL A 204 -23.55 22.89 -47.81
C VAL A 204 -25.06 23.04 -47.58
N PRO A 205 -25.74 24.01 -48.21
CA PRO A 205 -27.18 24.20 -48.02
C PRO A 205 -28.03 22.94 -48.25
N SER A 206 -27.63 22.06 -49.17
CA SER A 206 -28.32 20.80 -49.47
C SER A 206 -28.06 19.68 -48.44
N PHE A 207 -26.98 19.80 -47.65
CA PHE A 207 -26.52 18.79 -46.68
C PHE A 207 -25.88 19.51 -45.50
N ILE A 208 -26.72 20.10 -44.65
CA ILE A 208 -26.28 20.83 -43.47
C ILE A 208 -26.22 19.89 -42.27
N ALA A 209 -25.09 19.87 -41.58
CA ALA A 209 -24.95 19.17 -40.31
C ALA A 209 -25.71 19.96 -39.24
N SER A 210 -26.95 19.54 -38.97
CA SER A 210 -27.73 20.05 -37.85
C SER A 210 -27.26 19.43 -36.54
N LYS A 211 -27.71 20.03 -35.42
CA LYS A 211 -27.44 19.51 -34.08
C LYS A 211 -27.87 18.04 -33.94
N ASP A 212 -29.10 17.73 -34.33
CA ASP A 212 -29.67 16.39 -34.21
C ASP A 212 -28.90 15.37 -35.04
N LEU A 213 -28.45 15.77 -36.24
CA LEU A 213 -27.66 14.90 -37.11
C LEU A 213 -26.27 14.64 -36.54
N MET A 214 -25.59 15.67 -36.02
CA MET A 214 -24.30 15.52 -35.37
C MET A 214 -24.40 14.68 -34.09
N LEU A 215 -25.51 14.77 -33.36
CA LEU A 215 -25.72 13.99 -32.14
C LEU A 215 -25.74 12.48 -32.42
N MET A 216 -26.14 12.03 -33.63
CA MET A 216 -26.08 10.61 -34.02
C MET A 216 -24.64 10.06 -34.03
N TYR A 217 -23.63 10.93 -34.14
CA TYR A 217 -22.23 10.57 -34.13
C TYR A 217 -21.62 10.61 -32.72
N ALA A 218 -22.33 11.19 -31.75
CA ALA A 218 -21.86 11.27 -30.37
C ALA A 218 -21.76 9.86 -29.76
N GLY A 219 -20.66 9.63 -29.06
CA GLY A 219 -20.30 8.33 -28.49
C GLY A 219 -19.72 7.32 -29.49
N GLN A 220 -19.42 7.73 -30.73
CA GLN A 220 -18.97 6.81 -31.78
C GLN A 220 -17.56 7.13 -32.30
N ASP A 221 -16.94 6.14 -32.96
CA ASP A 221 -15.79 6.36 -33.83
C ASP A 221 -16.28 6.85 -35.21
N VAL A 222 -15.75 7.99 -35.66
CA VAL A 222 -16.20 8.66 -36.88
C VAL A 222 -15.21 8.55 -38.06
N ASN A 223 -14.26 7.60 -38.01
CA ASN A 223 -13.23 7.44 -39.04
C ASN A 223 -13.82 7.24 -40.45
N ALA A 224 -14.89 6.46 -40.56
CA ALA A 224 -15.60 6.22 -41.82
C ALA A 224 -16.18 7.52 -42.44
N SER A 225 -16.48 8.52 -41.61
CA SER A 225 -17.01 9.82 -42.04
C SER A 225 -15.92 10.80 -42.48
N PHE A 226 -14.65 10.51 -42.18
CA PHE A 226 -13.49 11.31 -42.58
C PHE A 226 -12.44 10.44 -43.29
N PRO A 227 -12.79 9.87 -44.47
CA PRO A 227 -11.86 9.05 -45.23
C PRO A 227 -10.73 9.93 -45.80
N ILE A 228 -9.50 9.44 -45.73
CA ILE A 228 -8.32 10.11 -46.29
C ILE A 228 -7.86 9.33 -47.52
N ALA A 229 -7.62 10.04 -48.63
CA ALA A 229 -7.03 9.42 -49.81
C ALA A 229 -5.65 8.85 -49.49
N ILE A 230 -5.34 7.64 -49.95
CA ILE A 230 -4.10 6.93 -49.59
C ILE A 230 -2.87 7.77 -49.95
N ARG A 231 -2.87 8.41 -51.13
CA ARG A 231 -1.77 9.27 -51.56
C ARG A 231 -1.60 10.52 -50.68
N THR A 232 -2.67 11.05 -50.09
CA THR A 232 -2.59 12.19 -49.17
C THR A 232 -1.94 11.78 -47.85
N ALA A 233 -2.26 10.59 -47.34
CA ALA A 233 -1.69 10.10 -46.09
C ALA A 233 -0.28 9.51 -46.25
N CYS A 234 0.02 8.93 -47.42
CA CYS A 234 1.24 8.19 -47.74
C CYS A 234 1.88 8.67 -49.06
N PRO A 235 2.26 9.96 -49.18
CA PRO A 235 2.67 10.57 -50.45
C PRO A 235 3.95 9.97 -51.04
N SER A 236 4.83 9.42 -50.19
CA SER A 236 6.09 8.80 -50.62
C SER A 236 5.94 7.33 -51.04
N LEU A 237 4.84 6.67 -50.64
CA LEU A 237 4.57 5.26 -50.98
C LEU A 237 3.66 5.15 -52.21
N VAL A 238 2.76 6.11 -52.42
CA VAL A 238 1.88 6.14 -53.59
C VAL A 238 2.26 7.28 -54.52
N SER A 239 2.77 6.92 -55.69
CA SER A 239 3.18 7.89 -56.71
C SER A 239 1.98 8.59 -57.37
N GLN A 240 2.22 9.77 -57.95
CA GLN A 240 1.23 10.46 -58.80
C GLN A 240 0.78 9.65 -59.99
N LYS A 241 1.64 8.75 -60.49
CA LYS A 241 1.30 7.87 -61.62
C LYS A 241 0.26 6.82 -61.19
N SER A 242 0.36 6.32 -59.97
CA SER A 242 -0.53 5.31 -59.40
C SER A 242 -1.88 5.90 -59.00
N ASP A 243 -1.90 7.12 -58.46
CA ASP A 243 -3.13 7.85 -58.11
C ASP A 243 -3.08 9.32 -58.57
N PRO A 244 -3.36 9.58 -59.86
CA PRO A 244 -3.27 10.93 -60.41
C PRO A 244 -4.36 11.87 -59.89
N LYS A 245 -5.50 11.33 -59.42
CA LYS A 245 -6.70 12.09 -59.04
C LYS A 245 -7.07 11.99 -57.56
N TYR A 246 -6.20 11.45 -56.69
CA TYR A 246 -6.49 11.25 -55.27
C TYR A 246 -7.79 10.46 -55.04
N SER A 247 -7.97 9.43 -55.87
CA SER A 247 -9.18 8.61 -55.95
C SER A 247 -9.04 7.28 -55.22
N MET A 248 -7.84 6.95 -54.73
CA MET A 248 -7.60 5.74 -53.96
C MET A 248 -8.00 5.96 -52.49
N TYR A 249 -9.05 5.26 -52.08
CA TYR A 249 -9.54 5.20 -50.70
C TYR A 249 -9.65 3.73 -50.30
N LEU A 250 -9.34 3.44 -49.03
CA LEU A 250 -9.57 2.10 -48.50
C LEU A 250 -11.07 1.82 -48.40
N THR A 251 -11.41 0.55 -48.60
CA THR A 251 -12.76 0.03 -48.35
C THR A 251 -12.88 -0.20 -46.85
N VAL A 252 -13.90 0.40 -46.24
CA VAL A 252 -14.18 0.17 -44.80
C VAL A 252 -14.64 -1.27 -44.64
N ALA A 253 -13.88 -2.05 -43.87
CA ALA A 253 -14.16 -3.46 -43.63
C ALA A 253 -15.42 -3.64 -42.75
N ASP A 254 -15.61 -2.73 -41.80
CA ASP A 254 -16.82 -2.68 -40.98
C ASP A 254 -17.97 -1.98 -41.73
N VAL A 255 -18.79 -2.78 -42.41
CA VAL A 255 -19.97 -2.30 -43.13
C VAL A 255 -21.00 -1.63 -42.21
N THR A 256 -21.01 -1.93 -40.91
CA THR A 256 -21.94 -1.28 -39.97
C THR A 256 -21.56 0.18 -39.73
N ALA A 257 -20.27 0.50 -39.74
CA ALA A 257 -19.78 1.87 -39.68
C ALA A 257 -20.23 2.70 -40.91
N LEU A 258 -20.34 2.08 -42.09
CA LEU A 258 -20.85 2.75 -43.29
C LEU A 258 -22.37 2.97 -43.27
N GLN A 259 -23.12 2.04 -42.71
CA GLN A 259 -24.59 2.12 -42.64
C GLN A 259 -25.08 3.08 -41.55
N THR A 260 -24.31 3.22 -40.48
CA THR A 260 -24.65 4.08 -39.34
C THR A 260 -24.48 5.56 -39.68
N PHE A 261 -23.59 5.90 -40.63
CA PHE A 261 -23.15 7.27 -40.88
C PHE A 261 -23.34 7.71 -42.34
N PRO A 262 -24.47 8.35 -42.68
CA PRO A 262 -24.79 8.72 -44.07
C PRO A 262 -23.92 9.85 -44.62
N TYR A 263 -23.25 10.64 -43.76
CA TYR A 263 -22.42 11.76 -44.18
C TYR A 263 -20.93 11.40 -44.20
N THR A 264 -20.31 11.58 -45.36
CA THR A 264 -18.87 11.35 -45.55
C THR A 264 -18.18 12.58 -46.12
N HIS A 265 -17.10 13.03 -45.48
CA HIS A 265 -16.28 14.17 -45.89
C HIS A 265 -15.20 13.76 -46.90
N LYS A 266 -15.60 13.06 -47.95
CA LYS A 266 -14.69 12.58 -49.00
C LYS A 266 -14.38 13.71 -49.98
N VAL A 267 -13.10 14.00 -50.17
CA VAL A 267 -12.65 15.06 -51.09
C VAL A 267 -13.13 14.78 -52.52
N GLY A 268 -13.61 15.82 -53.19
CA GLY A 268 -14.10 15.77 -54.57
C GLY A 268 -15.54 15.27 -54.74
N THR A 269 -16.22 14.88 -53.67
CA THR A 269 -17.63 14.42 -53.76
C THR A 269 -18.64 15.57 -53.87
N MET A 270 -18.26 16.78 -53.47
CA MET A 270 -19.17 17.92 -53.42
C MET A 270 -18.56 19.16 -54.07
N GLN A 271 -18.90 19.37 -55.35
CA GLN A 271 -18.34 20.45 -56.18
C GLN A 271 -18.70 21.86 -55.68
N SER A 272 -19.78 22.01 -54.91
CA SER A 272 -20.23 23.29 -54.36
C SER A 272 -19.46 23.71 -53.09
N SER A 273 -18.66 22.83 -52.49
CA SER A 273 -17.82 23.16 -51.32
C SER A 273 -16.39 23.45 -51.75
N LYS A 274 -15.87 24.62 -51.33
CA LYS A 274 -14.48 25.00 -51.56
C LYS A 274 -13.53 24.14 -50.72
N GLU A 275 -13.95 23.77 -49.51
CA GLU A 275 -13.17 22.97 -48.56
C GLU A 275 -13.04 21.52 -49.03
N LEU A 276 -14.15 20.86 -49.39
CA LEU A 276 -14.13 19.48 -49.89
C LEU A 276 -13.56 19.34 -51.30
N SER A 277 -13.25 20.46 -51.97
CA SER A 277 -12.49 20.45 -53.22
C SER A 277 -10.97 20.51 -52.99
N ASP A 278 -10.53 20.83 -51.77
CA ASP A 278 -9.10 20.90 -51.41
C ASP A 278 -8.57 19.51 -51.02
N GLN A 279 -7.51 19.05 -51.69
CA GLN A 279 -6.87 17.76 -51.36
C GLN A 279 -6.22 17.75 -49.98
N ALA A 280 -5.90 18.93 -49.43
CA ALA A 280 -5.43 19.09 -48.06
C ALA A 280 -6.58 19.26 -47.05
N PHE A 281 -7.83 18.94 -47.41
CA PHE A 281 -9.01 19.11 -46.55
C PHE A 281 -8.77 18.68 -45.10
N TYR A 282 -8.26 17.46 -44.91
CA TYR A 282 -8.03 16.87 -43.59
C TYR A 282 -7.02 17.67 -42.76
N THR A 283 -5.85 17.98 -43.33
CA THR A 283 -4.76 18.65 -42.59
C THR A 283 -4.99 20.14 -42.42
N LYS A 284 -5.68 20.79 -43.36
CA LYS A 284 -5.90 22.24 -43.38
C LYS A 284 -7.17 22.69 -42.66
N TYR A 285 -8.21 21.87 -42.64
CA TYR A 285 -9.51 22.24 -42.06
C TYR A 285 -9.90 21.36 -40.88
N VAL A 286 -9.84 20.03 -41.03
CA VAL A 286 -10.31 19.10 -39.99
C VAL A 286 -9.40 19.12 -38.76
N LEU A 287 -8.09 18.89 -38.94
CA LEU A 287 -7.14 18.83 -37.81
C LEU A 287 -7.09 20.14 -37.01
N PRO A 288 -6.98 21.34 -37.62
CA PRO A 288 -6.95 22.58 -36.86
C PRO A 288 -8.25 22.82 -36.10
N THR A 289 -9.40 22.52 -36.71
CA THR A 289 -10.71 22.71 -36.06
C THR A 289 -10.88 21.76 -34.87
N LEU A 290 -10.63 20.46 -35.07
CA LEU A 290 -10.80 19.47 -34.02
C LEU A 290 -9.73 19.55 -32.93
N SER A 291 -8.53 20.06 -33.24
CA SER A 291 -7.49 20.21 -32.21
C SER A 291 -7.90 21.13 -31.05
N LEU A 292 -8.78 22.11 -31.31
CA LEU A 292 -9.38 22.98 -30.27
C LEU A 292 -10.29 22.22 -29.30
N PHE A 293 -10.83 21.08 -29.73
CA PHE A 293 -11.77 20.25 -28.98
C PHE A 293 -11.14 18.97 -28.44
N LYS A 294 -9.82 18.79 -28.57
CA LYS A 294 -9.12 17.56 -28.13
C LYS A 294 -9.23 17.40 -26.61
N LYS A 295 -9.72 16.23 -26.17
CA LYS A 295 -9.73 15.84 -24.75
C LYS A 295 -8.61 14.88 -24.39
N GLY A 296 -8.27 13.95 -25.27
CA GLY A 296 -7.35 12.87 -24.94
C GLY A 296 -7.07 11.94 -26.11
N ASP A 297 -6.37 10.84 -25.81
CA ASP A 297 -6.12 9.76 -26.76
C ASP A 297 -7.02 8.56 -26.44
N VAL A 298 -7.38 7.78 -27.46
CA VAL A 298 -8.11 6.52 -27.29
C VAL A 298 -7.14 5.46 -26.78
N VAL A 299 -7.56 4.67 -25.80
CA VAL A 299 -6.79 3.53 -25.29
C VAL A 299 -7.52 2.21 -25.46
N TRP A 300 -6.72 1.16 -25.70
CA TRP A 300 -7.17 -0.21 -25.89
C TRP A 300 -6.50 -1.13 -24.89
N ASP A 301 -7.29 -2.00 -24.27
CA ASP A 301 -6.77 -3.04 -23.41
C ASP A 301 -5.89 -4.03 -24.19
N TYR A 302 -4.73 -4.40 -23.63
CA TYR A 302 -3.79 -5.30 -24.30
C TYR A 302 -4.42 -6.67 -24.57
N ASP A 303 -5.16 -7.22 -23.60
CA ASP A 303 -5.79 -8.53 -23.74
C ASP A 303 -6.89 -8.50 -24.80
N TRP A 304 -7.63 -7.39 -24.89
CA TRP A 304 -8.58 -7.19 -25.98
C TRP A 304 -7.88 -7.17 -27.35
N VAL A 305 -6.82 -6.37 -27.53
CA VAL A 305 -6.07 -6.31 -28.81
C VAL A 305 -5.47 -7.69 -29.15
N ASN A 306 -4.97 -8.39 -28.13
CA ASN A 306 -4.43 -9.74 -28.28
C ASN A 306 -5.51 -10.74 -28.69
N SER A 307 -6.74 -10.64 -28.18
CA SER A 307 -7.86 -11.48 -28.61
C SER A 307 -8.29 -11.20 -30.05
N MET A 308 -8.30 -9.92 -30.47
CA MET A 308 -8.58 -9.54 -31.86
C MET A 308 -7.56 -10.15 -32.81
N HIS A 309 -6.28 -10.12 -32.44
CA HIS A 309 -5.22 -10.73 -33.23
C HIS A 309 -5.29 -12.27 -33.22
N LYS A 310 -5.20 -12.89 -32.05
CA LYS A 310 -4.97 -14.34 -31.93
C LYS A 310 -6.22 -15.17 -32.12
N ASP A 311 -7.33 -14.72 -31.55
CA ASP A 311 -8.57 -15.50 -31.52
C ASP A 311 -9.43 -15.21 -32.76
N GLN A 312 -9.51 -13.94 -33.16
CA GLN A 312 -10.33 -13.51 -34.31
C GLN A 312 -9.53 -13.42 -35.61
N GLY A 313 -8.20 -13.55 -35.58
CA GLY A 313 -7.34 -13.46 -36.77
C GLY A 313 -7.36 -12.08 -37.43
N LYS A 314 -7.67 -11.02 -36.67
CA LYS A 314 -7.79 -9.65 -37.17
C LYS A 314 -6.43 -8.95 -37.23
N TYR A 315 -6.35 -7.91 -38.06
CA TYR A 315 -5.10 -7.22 -38.36
C TYR A 315 -4.77 -6.10 -37.36
N TRP A 316 -4.94 -6.38 -36.07
CA TRP A 316 -4.62 -5.47 -34.97
C TRP A 316 -3.23 -5.79 -34.42
N ARG A 317 -2.35 -4.79 -34.34
CA ARG A 317 -0.99 -4.96 -33.80
C ARG A 317 -0.55 -3.74 -33.00
N ILE A 318 0.44 -3.95 -32.15
CA ILE A 318 1.05 -2.92 -31.31
C ILE A 318 2.48 -2.67 -31.78
N ILE A 319 2.83 -1.41 -31.98
CA ILE A 319 4.20 -0.94 -32.25
C ILE A 319 4.47 0.23 -31.30
N ASN A 320 5.49 0.12 -30.44
CA ASN A 320 5.88 1.17 -29.50
C ASN A 320 4.72 1.67 -28.60
N LYS A 321 3.90 0.74 -28.07
CA LYS A 321 2.67 1.01 -27.30
C LYS A 321 1.55 1.72 -28.06
N GLU A 322 1.69 1.88 -29.37
CA GLU A 322 0.66 2.42 -30.24
C GLU A 322 -0.05 1.29 -30.96
N VAL A 323 -1.36 1.40 -31.08
CA VAL A 323 -2.23 0.38 -31.67
C VAL A 323 -2.56 0.77 -33.10
N TYR A 324 -2.36 -0.18 -34.00
CA TYR A 324 -2.61 -0.05 -35.43
C TYR A 324 -3.62 -1.11 -35.88
N ASN A 325 -4.57 -0.70 -36.72
CA ASN A 325 -5.59 -1.57 -37.31
C ASN A 325 -5.50 -1.50 -38.85
N LEU A 326 -5.14 -2.62 -39.46
CA LEU A 326 -4.98 -2.76 -40.92
C LEU A 326 -6.15 -3.50 -41.57
N GLU A 327 -7.28 -3.69 -40.88
CA GLU A 327 -8.43 -4.42 -41.44
C GLU A 327 -8.91 -3.84 -42.77
N ASP A 328 -9.05 -2.51 -42.86
CA ASP A 328 -9.44 -1.82 -44.09
C ASP A 328 -8.41 -2.01 -45.22
N TYR A 329 -7.12 -2.16 -44.88
CA TYR A 329 -6.06 -2.44 -45.86
C TYR A 329 -6.23 -3.83 -46.45
N PHE A 330 -6.24 -4.86 -45.60
CA PHE A 330 -6.34 -6.26 -46.02
C PHE A 330 -7.69 -6.56 -46.70
N ALA A 331 -8.78 -5.92 -46.26
CA ALA A 331 -10.06 -5.99 -46.95
C ALA A 331 -10.00 -5.37 -48.37
N THR A 332 -9.27 -4.27 -48.54
CA THR A 332 -9.12 -3.61 -49.83
C THR A 332 -8.27 -4.42 -50.82
N ILE A 333 -7.12 -4.95 -50.40
CA ILE A 333 -6.26 -5.77 -51.26
C ILE A 333 -6.86 -7.17 -51.52
N GLY A 334 -7.64 -7.70 -50.58
CA GLY A 334 -8.34 -8.97 -50.72
C GLY A 334 -9.62 -8.89 -51.57
N TYR A 335 -10.09 -7.69 -51.91
CA TYR A 335 -11.30 -7.52 -52.71
C TYR A 335 -11.07 -8.01 -54.15
N PRO A 336 -11.90 -8.93 -54.69
CA PRO A 336 -11.69 -9.50 -56.02
C PRO A 336 -11.65 -8.49 -57.18
N GLY A 337 -12.26 -7.31 -57.01
CA GLY A 337 -12.20 -6.24 -58.02
C GLY A 337 -10.91 -5.40 -57.99
N ASN A 338 -10.05 -5.58 -56.98
CA ASN A 338 -8.82 -4.82 -56.78
C ASN A 338 -7.58 -5.64 -57.15
N THR A 339 -7.53 -6.12 -58.40
CA THR A 339 -6.41 -6.95 -58.91
C THR A 339 -5.16 -6.14 -59.28
N GLU A 340 -5.22 -4.81 -59.23
CA GLU A 340 -4.10 -3.94 -59.56
C GLU A 340 -3.09 -3.86 -58.41
N SER A 341 -1.80 -3.98 -58.73
CA SER A 341 -0.71 -3.87 -57.74
C SER A 341 -0.63 -2.52 -57.03
N LYS A 342 -1.33 -1.48 -57.53
CA LYS A 342 -1.39 -0.17 -56.88
C LYS A 342 -1.94 -0.23 -55.44
N TRP A 343 -2.78 -1.23 -55.13
CA TRP A 343 -3.37 -1.41 -53.80
C TRP A 343 -2.38 -2.00 -52.79
N HIS A 344 -1.34 -2.69 -53.26
CA HIS A 344 -0.20 -3.16 -52.45
C HIS A 344 0.85 -2.05 -52.31
N PHE A 345 0.49 -0.97 -51.62
CA PHE A 345 1.38 0.18 -51.41
C PHE A 345 2.23 0.08 -50.14
N LEU A 346 1.87 -0.80 -49.21
CA LEU A 346 2.74 -1.14 -48.07
C LEU A 346 3.78 -2.17 -48.51
N SER A 347 4.95 -2.15 -47.88
CA SER A 347 5.98 -3.14 -48.18
C SER A 347 5.56 -4.53 -47.73
N ASN A 348 6.04 -5.57 -48.42
CA ASN A 348 5.81 -6.97 -48.05
C ASN A 348 6.28 -7.29 -46.61
N HIS A 349 7.27 -6.57 -46.08
CA HIS A 349 7.68 -6.72 -44.69
C HIS A 349 6.56 -6.35 -43.71
N ILE A 350 5.82 -5.26 -43.98
CA ILE A 350 4.68 -4.83 -43.17
C ILE A 350 3.52 -5.81 -43.32
N GLU A 351 3.21 -6.21 -44.57
CA GLU A 351 2.14 -7.17 -44.81
C GLU A 351 2.38 -8.48 -44.05
N ASN A 352 3.60 -9.03 -44.09
CA ASN A 352 3.94 -10.29 -43.46
C ASN A 352 3.92 -10.26 -41.92
N ILE A 353 4.28 -9.13 -41.29
CA ILE A 353 4.25 -9.02 -39.81
C ILE A 353 2.83 -8.72 -39.28
N PHE A 354 1.93 -8.23 -40.14
CA PHE A 354 0.52 -8.00 -39.77
C PHE A 354 -0.40 -9.16 -40.16
N ASP A 355 -0.07 -9.95 -41.19
CA ASP A 355 -0.81 -11.14 -41.62
C ASP A 355 -0.03 -12.43 -41.32
N ASP A 356 0.24 -12.67 -40.05
CA ASP A 356 0.77 -13.93 -39.53
C ASP A 356 -0.33 -14.98 -39.24
N LYS A 357 -1.59 -14.65 -39.54
CA LYS A 357 -2.79 -15.46 -39.28
C LYS A 357 -3.02 -15.80 -37.80
N GLY A 358 -2.71 -14.86 -36.89
CA GLY A 358 -2.87 -15.06 -35.45
C GLY A 358 -1.65 -15.70 -34.78
N ALA A 359 -0.56 -15.90 -35.52
CA ALA A 359 0.66 -16.47 -35.00
C ALA A 359 1.56 -15.39 -34.36
N GLY A 360 2.52 -15.77 -33.52
CA GLY A 360 3.48 -14.82 -32.96
C GLY A 360 2.91 -13.87 -31.88
N SER A 361 3.53 -12.70 -31.75
CA SER A 361 3.24 -11.70 -30.72
C SER A 361 2.33 -10.61 -31.26
N THR A 362 1.38 -10.14 -30.45
CA THR A 362 0.53 -8.98 -30.77
C THR A 362 1.31 -7.67 -30.73
N ASP A 363 2.32 -7.60 -29.86
CA ASP A 363 3.32 -6.53 -29.87
C ASP A 363 4.45 -6.95 -30.83
N ILE A 364 4.52 -6.26 -31.96
CA ILE A 364 5.47 -6.48 -33.05
C ILE A 364 6.55 -5.40 -33.08
N THR A 365 6.76 -4.68 -31.98
CA THR A 365 7.76 -3.61 -31.89
C THR A 365 9.15 -4.13 -32.25
N SER A 366 9.51 -5.31 -31.77
CA SER A 366 10.84 -5.89 -32.02
C SER A 366 11.04 -6.32 -33.47
N GLU A 367 9.97 -6.80 -34.11
CA GLU A 367 9.92 -7.22 -35.50
C GLU A 367 9.99 -6.01 -36.42
N TRP A 368 9.27 -4.94 -36.08
CA TRP A 368 9.30 -3.65 -36.76
C TRP A 368 10.70 -3.03 -36.76
N GLU A 369 11.39 -3.04 -35.61
CA GLU A 369 12.75 -2.51 -35.49
C GLU A 369 13.82 -3.34 -36.23
N ARG A 370 13.55 -4.64 -36.46
CA ARG A 370 14.47 -5.54 -37.17
C ARG A 370 14.37 -5.44 -38.70
N ILE A 371 13.40 -4.70 -39.24
CA ILE A 371 13.27 -4.55 -40.68
C ILE A 371 14.48 -3.76 -41.21
N PRO A 372 15.21 -4.28 -42.22
CA PRO A 372 16.44 -3.66 -42.71
C PRO A 372 16.15 -2.45 -43.63
N TRP A 373 15.55 -1.40 -43.07
CA TRP A 373 15.25 -0.15 -43.77
C TRP A 373 16.31 0.91 -43.50
N SER A 374 16.44 1.85 -44.44
CA SER A 374 17.09 3.13 -44.15
C SER A 374 16.22 3.97 -43.21
N ASP A 375 16.83 4.89 -42.46
CA ASP A 375 16.10 5.79 -41.54
C ASP A 375 14.94 6.54 -42.24
N LYS A 376 15.16 6.93 -43.50
CA LYS A 376 14.16 7.61 -44.32
C LYS A 376 12.98 6.71 -44.68
N GLU A 377 13.23 5.46 -45.05
CA GLU A 377 12.18 4.48 -45.35
C GLU A 377 11.40 4.14 -44.09
N HIS A 378 12.09 3.96 -42.96
CA HIS A 378 11.48 3.70 -41.67
C HIS A 378 10.53 4.84 -41.27
N GLN A 379 11.00 6.09 -41.33
CA GLN A 379 10.16 7.26 -41.02
C GLN A 379 9.00 7.41 -42.01
N THR A 380 9.22 7.13 -43.30
CA THR A 380 8.19 7.21 -44.33
C THR A 380 7.05 6.22 -44.09
N ASN A 381 7.39 4.95 -43.82
CA ASN A 381 6.40 3.91 -43.52
C ASN A 381 5.71 4.21 -42.20
N TYR A 382 6.45 4.60 -41.16
CA TYR A 382 5.87 4.98 -39.87
C TYR A 382 4.86 6.14 -40.00
N ASN A 383 5.20 7.19 -40.76
CA ASN A 383 4.27 8.31 -41.00
C ASN A 383 3.01 7.87 -41.73
N CYS A 384 3.13 7.00 -42.75
CA CYS A 384 1.99 6.42 -43.44
C CYS A 384 1.10 5.62 -42.48
N MET A 385 1.71 4.74 -41.68
CA MET A 385 1.01 3.93 -40.67
C MET A 385 0.28 4.82 -39.67
N LYS A 386 0.95 5.87 -39.18
CA LYS A 386 0.40 6.83 -38.22
C LYS A 386 -0.78 7.62 -38.76
N ASN A 387 -0.74 7.97 -40.04
CA ASN A 387 -1.78 8.77 -40.67
C ASN A 387 -3.02 7.95 -41.02
N LEU A 388 -2.85 6.72 -41.52
CA LEU A 388 -3.97 5.89 -41.99
C LEU A 388 -4.53 4.92 -40.95
N PHE A 389 -3.66 4.23 -40.21
CA PHE A 389 -4.01 2.99 -39.50
C PHE A 389 -3.95 3.11 -37.97
N TYR A 390 -3.47 4.23 -37.45
CA TYR A 390 -3.40 4.45 -36.01
C TYR A 390 -4.79 4.61 -35.39
N VAL A 391 -5.07 3.82 -34.35
CA VAL A 391 -6.37 3.76 -33.67
C VAL A 391 -6.30 4.03 -32.17
N GLY A 392 -5.11 4.24 -31.59
CA GLY A 392 -4.97 4.59 -30.18
C GLY A 392 -3.68 4.08 -29.56
N LYS A 393 -3.63 4.05 -28.22
CA LYS A 393 -2.51 3.52 -27.43
C LYS A 393 -2.95 2.32 -26.62
N VAL A 394 -1.99 1.56 -26.11
CA VAL A 394 -2.27 0.49 -25.14
C VAL A 394 -2.64 1.11 -23.79
N ASP A 395 -3.64 0.56 -23.12
CA ASP A 395 -4.09 1.00 -21.80
C ASP A 395 -3.13 0.49 -20.71
N ASP A 396 -2.26 1.38 -20.23
CA ASP A 396 -1.30 1.07 -19.16
C ASP A 396 -1.91 1.19 -17.74
N ARG A 397 -3.19 1.60 -17.59
CA ARG A 397 -3.81 1.85 -16.26
C ARG A 397 -3.92 0.59 -15.40
N HIS A 398 -4.14 -0.56 -16.03
CA HIS A 398 -4.14 -1.88 -15.38
C HIS A 398 -2.75 -2.55 -15.39
N GLY A 399 -1.71 -1.83 -15.83
CA GLY A 399 -0.36 -2.32 -15.85
C GLY A 399 0.21 -2.53 -14.46
N ILE A 400 1.20 -3.41 -14.35
CA ILE A 400 1.90 -3.75 -13.09
C ILE A 400 2.44 -2.48 -12.40
N ARG A 401 2.92 -1.50 -13.17
CA ARG A 401 3.47 -0.24 -12.63
C ARG A 401 2.42 0.59 -11.89
N CYS A 402 1.21 0.68 -12.44
CA CYS A 402 0.12 1.46 -11.85
C CYS A 402 -0.57 0.70 -10.70
N LEU A 403 -0.68 -0.63 -10.80
CA LEU A 403 -1.27 -1.46 -9.76
C LEU A 403 -0.32 -1.74 -8.58
N PHE A 404 0.99 -1.56 -8.76
CA PHE A 404 2.00 -1.84 -7.73
C PHE A 404 1.70 -1.12 -6.42
N THR A 405 1.39 0.19 -6.46
CA THR A 405 1.11 0.98 -5.25
C THR A 405 -0.14 0.46 -4.53
N ASN A 406 -1.20 0.10 -5.26
CA ASN A 406 -2.43 -0.43 -4.68
C ASN A 406 -2.19 -1.79 -3.99
N TYR A 407 -1.47 -2.70 -4.65
CA TYR A 407 -1.13 -4.01 -4.08
C TYR A 407 -0.14 -3.92 -2.91
N MET A 408 0.80 -2.99 -2.97
CA MET A 408 1.72 -2.71 -1.87
C MET A 408 0.98 -2.24 -0.62
N LEU A 409 0.00 -1.32 -0.77
CA LEU A 409 -0.84 -0.85 0.34
C LEU A 409 -1.68 -2.00 0.92
N LEU A 410 -2.26 -2.84 0.06
CA LEU A 410 -2.98 -4.04 0.47
C LEU A 410 -2.06 -5.00 1.25
N ALA A 411 -0.83 -5.22 0.79
CA ALA A 411 0.13 -6.08 1.47
C ALA A 411 0.46 -5.57 2.88
N PHE A 412 0.68 -4.26 3.06
CA PHE A 412 0.89 -3.68 4.39
C PHE A 412 -0.35 -3.82 5.30
N ALA A 413 -1.56 -3.65 4.77
CA ALA A 413 -2.79 -3.88 5.52
C ALA A 413 -2.92 -5.35 5.98
N CYS A 414 -2.60 -6.31 5.10
CA CYS A 414 -2.60 -7.73 5.43
C CYS A 414 -1.58 -8.07 6.52
N VAL A 415 -0.36 -7.49 6.46
CA VAL A 415 0.66 -7.68 7.50
C VAL A 415 0.18 -7.12 8.84
N LEU A 416 -0.41 -5.93 8.86
CA LEU A 416 -0.96 -5.33 10.08
C LEU A 416 -2.09 -6.18 10.67
N MET A 417 -3.03 -6.63 9.84
CA MET A 417 -4.10 -7.55 10.26
C MET A 417 -3.55 -8.85 10.83
N THR A 418 -2.51 -9.41 10.21
CA THR A 418 -1.85 -10.63 10.68
C THR A 418 -1.19 -10.42 12.05
N ILE A 419 -0.49 -9.29 12.25
CA ILE A 419 0.13 -8.96 13.54
C ILE A 419 -0.93 -8.79 14.63
N VAL A 420 -2.04 -8.11 14.32
CA VAL A 420 -3.15 -7.94 15.27
C VAL A 420 -3.78 -9.29 15.60
N LEU A 421 -4.01 -10.14 14.59
CA LEU A 421 -4.54 -11.49 14.79
C LEU A 421 -3.62 -12.33 15.67
N VAL A 422 -2.31 -12.34 15.41
CA VAL A 422 -1.33 -13.07 16.23
C VAL A 422 -1.34 -12.55 17.67
N LYS A 423 -1.39 -11.23 17.88
CA LYS A 423 -1.49 -10.63 19.23
C LYS A 423 -2.79 -11.02 19.92
N PHE A 424 -3.90 -11.02 19.20
CA PHE A 424 -5.20 -11.43 19.71
C PHE A 424 -5.20 -12.91 20.11
N LEU A 425 -4.69 -13.80 19.25
CA LEU A 425 -4.54 -15.23 19.55
C LEU A 425 -3.59 -15.48 20.72
N ALA A 426 -2.50 -14.71 20.83
CA ALA A 426 -1.60 -14.78 21.98
C ALA A 426 -2.28 -14.29 23.28
N ALA A 427 -3.13 -13.27 23.20
CA ALA A 427 -3.90 -12.78 24.36
C ALA A 427 -4.99 -13.79 24.79
N LEU A 428 -5.52 -14.59 23.86
CA LEU A 428 -6.43 -15.71 24.15
C LEU A 428 -5.74 -16.93 24.77
N GLN A 429 -4.42 -16.87 25.07
CA GLN A 429 -3.79 -17.91 25.87
C GLN A 429 -4.43 -17.95 27.27
N PHE A 430 -5.44 -18.82 27.44
CA PHE A 430 -5.95 -19.31 28.72
C PHE A 430 -4.92 -20.21 29.42
N GLY A 431 -3.67 -19.76 29.49
CA GLY A 431 -2.63 -20.42 30.24
C GLY A 431 -2.92 -20.28 31.73
N ASN A 432 -2.83 -21.38 32.48
CA ASN A 432 -2.74 -21.32 33.93
C ASN A 432 -1.65 -20.32 34.30
N LYS A 433 -2.00 -19.22 34.99
CA LYS A 433 -1.02 -18.27 35.53
C LYS A 433 0.00 -19.08 36.33
N LYS A 434 1.19 -19.32 35.76
CA LYS A 434 2.33 -19.74 36.56
C LYS A 434 2.54 -18.59 37.53
N ARG A 435 2.27 -18.83 38.82
CA ARG A 435 2.59 -17.87 39.86
C ARG A 435 4.06 -17.50 39.65
N PRO A 436 4.41 -16.20 39.59
CA PRO A 436 5.81 -15.82 39.50
C PRO A 436 6.57 -16.52 40.63
N VAL A 437 7.78 -17.01 40.34
CA VAL A 437 8.62 -17.62 41.37
C VAL A 437 8.73 -16.60 42.51
N PRO A 438 8.39 -16.97 43.76
CA PRO A 438 8.44 -16.04 44.87
C PRO A 438 9.84 -15.43 44.92
N SER A 439 9.88 -14.10 44.83
CA SER A 439 11.14 -13.35 44.84
C SER A 439 11.78 -13.55 46.21
N SER A 440 12.97 -14.15 46.27
CA SER A 440 13.76 -14.34 47.50
C SER A 440 14.41 -13.05 48.02
N LYS A 441 13.81 -11.89 47.72
CA LYS A 441 14.30 -10.58 48.17
C LYS A 441 13.75 -10.32 49.56
N PHE A 442 14.56 -9.72 50.43
CA PHE A 442 14.10 -9.17 51.69
C PHE A 442 13.16 -7.99 51.44
N VAL A 443 11.99 -8.01 52.08
CA VAL A 443 10.93 -7.00 51.96
C VAL A 443 10.70 -6.36 53.33
N LEU A 444 10.80 -5.04 53.38
CA LEU A 444 10.47 -4.23 54.55
C LEU A 444 9.08 -3.61 54.36
N CYS A 445 8.11 -4.07 55.13
CA CYS A 445 6.75 -3.52 55.15
C CYS A 445 6.69 -2.39 56.19
N GLN A 446 6.88 -1.15 55.76
CA GLN A 446 6.77 0.02 56.63
C GLN A 446 5.30 0.42 56.79
N VAL A 447 4.82 0.51 58.02
CA VAL A 447 3.42 0.81 58.36
C VAL A 447 3.37 2.07 59.22
N PRO A 448 3.18 3.26 58.62
CA PRO A 448 2.94 4.47 59.39
C PRO A 448 1.49 4.48 59.91
N CYS A 449 1.33 4.64 61.22
CA CYS A 449 0.03 4.65 61.91
C CYS A 449 -0.20 6.04 62.53
N TYR A 450 -1.27 6.73 62.12
CA TYR A 450 -1.62 8.08 62.57
C TYR A 450 -3.03 8.10 63.16
N THR A 451 -3.15 8.04 64.49
CA THR A 451 -4.45 8.04 65.20
C THR A 451 -5.49 7.05 64.64
N GLU A 452 -5.04 5.93 64.07
CA GLU A 452 -5.89 4.90 63.45
C GLU A 452 -6.71 4.12 64.49
N ASP A 453 -7.87 3.61 64.09
CA ASP A 453 -8.70 2.75 64.95
C ASP A 453 -8.19 1.29 64.99
N GLU A 454 -8.54 0.57 66.05
CA GLU A 454 -8.11 -0.83 66.26
C GLU A 454 -8.53 -1.75 65.11
N ALA A 455 -9.72 -1.57 64.54
CA ALA A 455 -10.18 -2.42 63.44
C ALA A 455 -9.40 -2.16 62.15
N SER A 456 -9.00 -0.92 61.87
CA SER A 456 -8.15 -0.56 60.73
C SER A 456 -6.72 -1.07 60.89
N LEU A 457 -6.16 -1.00 62.10
CA LEU A 457 -4.84 -1.55 62.41
C LEU A 457 -4.80 -3.07 62.28
N VAL A 458 -5.79 -3.79 62.83
CA VAL A 458 -5.91 -5.25 62.70
C VAL A 458 -5.99 -5.66 61.23
N LYS A 459 -6.87 -5.02 60.45
CA LYS A 459 -7.00 -5.31 59.01
C LYS A 459 -5.69 -5.10 58.25
N THR A 460 -4.96 -4.04 58.57
CA THR A 460 -3.70 -3.71 57.91
C THR A 460 -2.62 -4.73 58.26
N ILE A 461 -2.48 -5.06 59.55
CA ILE A 461 -1.49 -6.03 60.04
C ILE A 461 -1.80 -7.43 59.50
N ASP A 462 -3.06 -7.89 59.54
CA ASP A 462 -3.48 -9.18 58.99
C ASP A 462 -3.27 -9.26 57.48
N SER A 463 -3.54 -8.16 56.76
CA SER A 463 -3.30 -8.10 55.31
C SER A 463 -1.82 -8.17 54.96
N LEU A 464 -0.94 -7.57 55.78
CA LEU A 464 0.51 -7.61 55.59
C LEU A 464 1.10 -8.97 56.01
N ALA A 465 0.53 -9.58 57.05
CA ALA A 465 0.87 -10.94 57.47
C ALA A 465 0.51 -11.95 56.38
N GLY A 466 -0.65 -11.79 55.72
CA GLY A 466 -1.14 -12.67 54.65
C GLY A 466 -0.51 -12.46 53.26
N LEU A 467 0.53 -11.64 53.14
CA LEU A 467 1.27 -11.49 51.88
C LEU A 467 2.03 -12.79 51.53
N ASP A 468 2.02 -13.15 50.24
CA ASP A 468 2.71 -14.32 49.66
C ASP A 468 4.26 -14.26 49.71
N TYR A 469 4.84 -13.27 50.41
CA TYR A 469 6.29 -13.22 50.67
C TYR A 469 6.64 -14.19 51.79
N ASP A 470 7.74 -14.93 51.62
CA ASP A 470 8.29 -15.82 52.65
C ASP A 470 8.52 -15.05 53.96
N ASP A 471 7.94 -15.55 55.06
CA ASP A 471 8.03 -14.95 56.39
C ASP A 471 9.48 -14.75 56.84
N LYS A 472 10.43 -15.57 56.35
CA LYS A 472 11.87 -15.42 56.64
C LYS A 472 12.51 -14.19 56.01
N HIS A 473 11.87 -13.62 54.99
CA HIS A 473 12.35 -12.46 54.24
C HIS A 473 11.45 -11.23 54.45
N LYS A 474 10.48 -11.30 55.38
CA LYS A 474 9.49 -10.26 55.64
C LYS A 474 9.76 -9.60 57.00
N LEU A 475 9.99 -8.30 57.00
CA LEU A 475 10.09 -7.49 58.21
C LEU A 475 8.98 -6.44 58.22
N MET A 476 8.09 -6.49 59.22
CA MET A 476 7.09 -5.45 59.43
C MET A 476 7.68 -4.37 60.37
N PHE A 477 7.70 -3.12 59.92
CA PHE A 477 8.21 -1.99 60.68
C PHE A 477 7.09 -0.98 60.89
N ILE A 478 6.46 -1.06 62.07
CA ILE A 478 5.30 -0.23 62.43
C ILE A 478 5.79 1.05 63.13
N ILE A 479 5.40 2.20 62.60
CA ILE A 479 5.77 3.53 63.10
C ILE A 479 4.50 4.22 63.61
N CYS A 480 4.42 4.49 64.90
CA CYS A 480 3.29 5.21 65.49
C CYS A 480 3.61 6.70 65.69
N ASP A 481 2.59 7.54 65.58
CA ASP A 481 2.63 9.01 65.64
C ASP A 481 2.89 9.62 67.02
N GLY A 482 2.71 8.83 68.10
CA GLY A 482 3.00 9.23 69.48
C GLY A 482 1.97 8.67 70.45
N ASN A 483 2.08 9.02 71.73
CA ASN A 483 1.08 8.61 72.74
C ASN A 483 -0.17 9.51 72.65
N ILE A 484 -0.81 9.52 71.47
CA ILE A 484 -1.98 10.34 71.12
C ILE A 484 -3.19 9.41 70.99
N VAL A 485 -4.31 9.83 71.56
CA VAL A 485 -5.58 9.10 71.48
C VAL A 485 -6.40 9.68 70.33
N GLY A 486 -6.66 8.87 69.32
CA GLY A 486 -7.49 9.23 68.17
C GLY A 486 -8.96 9.43 68.55
N SER A 487 -9.69 10.21 67.75
CA SER A 487 -11.12 10.45 67.97
C SER A 487 -11.92 9.15 67.85
N GLY A 488 -12.45 8.66 68.97
CA GLY A 488 -13.22 7.40 69.03
C GLY A 488 -12.44 6.18 69.52
N ASN A 489 -11.18 6.35 69.94
CA ASN A 489 -10.37 5.30 70.55
C ASN A 489 -10.26 5.49 72.07
N ASP A 490 -10.23 4.39 72.82
CA ASP A 490 -10.06 4.41 74.29
C ASP A 490 -8.58 4.39 74.73
N ARG A 491 -7.66 4.17 73.76
CA ARG A 491 -6.22 3.97 73.97
C ARG A 491 -5.41 4.72 72.90
N SER A 492 -4.13 4.95 73.15
CA SER A 492 -3.24 5.56 72.16
C SER A 492 -2.82 4.57 71.07
N THR A 493 -2.47 5.06 69.88
CA THR A 493 -2.06 4.25 68.73
C THR A 493 -0.98 3.21 69.07
N PRO A 494 0.11 3.55 69.80
CA PRO A 494 1.14 2.56 70.15
C PRO A 494 0.61 1.47 71.09
N ARG A 495 -0.32 1.82 72.00
CA ARG A 495 -0.89 0.86 72.95
C ARG A 495 -1.81 -0.13 72.23
N ILE A 496 -2.65 0.37 71.31
CA ILE A 496 -3.51 -0.46 70.47
C ILE A 496 -2.64 -1.45 69.65
N VAL A 497 -1.56 -0.98 69.03
CA VAL A 497 -0.64 -1.84 68.27
C VAL A 497 0.01 -2.90 69.16
N LEU A 498 0.49 -2.55 70.36
CA LEU A 498 1.07 -3.53 71.29
C LEU A 498 0.06 -4.59 71.75
N ASP A 499 -1.19 -4.18 72.00
CA ASP A 499 -2.25 -5.08 72.42
C ASP A 499 -2.66 -6.03 71.26
N ILE A 500 -2.69 -5.54 70.00
CA ILE A 500 -2.90 -6.39 68.80
C ILE A 500 -1.76 -7.41 68.64
N LEU A 501 -0.52 -7.01 68.90
CA LEU A 501 0.66 -7.87 68.81
C LEU A 501 0.85 -8.80 70.03
N GLY A 502 -0.01 -8.68 71.05
CA GLY A 502 0.05 -9.52 72.24
C GLY A 502 1.26 -9.27 73.14
N VAL A 503 1.80 -8.04 73.13
CA VAL A 503 2.91 -7.65 74.02
C VAL A 503 2.33 -7.22 75.37
N ASP A 504 2.63 -7.97 76.42
CA ASP A 504 2.19 -7.66 77.80
C ASP A 504 2.77 -6.29 78.26
N PRO A 505 2.05 -5.48 79.06
CA PRO A 505 2.39 -4.10 79.39
C PRO A 505 3.77 -3.85 79.99
#